data_AF-A0A8T0D7E8-F1
#
_entry.id   AF-A0A8T0D7E8-F1
#
_cell.length_a   1.000
_cell.length_b   1.000
_cell.length_c   1.000
_cell.angle_alpha   90.00
_cell.angle_beta   90.00
_cell.angle_gamma   90.00
#
_symmetry.space_group_name_H-M   'P 1'
#
loop_
_entity.id
_entity.type
_entity.pdbx_description
1 polymer ?
#
loop_
_entity_poly.entity_id
_entity_poly.type
_entity_poly.pdbx_seq_one_letter_code
_entity_poly.pdbx_strand_id
1 'polypeptide(L)'
;MFHFPRNRTERCSEVAMSIPRLSAMTSCRLSVGRECLSSDDCFRLFSKLLNLFLYETGQFPDYVLIQKPKSAYEHLRCSKETAARKAVRFLDSLHEIEQHISALPLSVEYFLILAGGLPSHPKRAFLIDFSSSLSSGGLPIYSHVNLCDG
;
A
#
# COMPACT_ATOMS: atom_id res chain seq x y z
N MET A 1 6.35 19.81 22.76
CA MET A 1 5.35 20.73 22.18
C MET A 1 5.68 20.84 20.71
N PHE A 2 5.00 20.10 19.85
CA PHE A 2 5.31 20.09 18.41
C PHE A 2 4.29 20.95 17.68
N HIS A 3 4.73 22.14 17.27
CA HIS A 3 4.02 22.99 16.33
C HIS A 3 4.33 22.50 14.91
N PHE A 4 3.30 22.17 14.15
CA PHE A 4 3.40 21.96 12.71
C PHE A 4 3.11 23.28 11.98
N PRO A 5 4.11 23.92 11.33
CA PRO A 5 3.82 24.99 10.41
C PRO A 5 3.23 24.40 9.13
N ARG A 6 1.97 24.73 8.87
CA ARG A 6 1.30 24.55 7.59
C ARG A 6 1.68 25.74 6.72
N ASN A 7 2.48 25.53 5.68
CA ASN A 7 2.46 26.30 4.42
C ASN A 7 3.59 25.88 3.49
N ARG A 8 3.24 25.23 2.37
CA ARG A 8 3.81 25.59 1.07
C ARG A 8 2.83 25.25 -0.04
N THR A 9 2.09 26.28 -0.43
CA THR A 9 1.46 26.43 -1.73
C THR A 9 2.54 26.49 -2.80
N GLU A 10 2.66 25.44 -3.62
CA GLU A 10 3.14 25.58 -4.99
C GLU A 10 2.14 24.93 -5.94
N ARG A 11 1.82 25.71 -6.97
CA ARG A 11 0.68 25.61 -7.89
C ARG A 11 0.69 24.31 -8.69
N CYS A 12 -0.39 23.55 -8.60
CA CYS A 12 -0.91 22.77 -9.72
C CYS A 12 -2.33 23.25 -9.97
N SER A 13 -2.61 23.58 -11.23
CA SER A 13 -3.73 24.36 -11.73
C SER A 13 -5.11 23.98 -11.18
N GLU A 14 -5.93 24.99 -10.89
CA GLU A 14 -7.38 24.85 -10.71
C GLU A 14 -7.99 24.15 -11.92
N VAL A 15 -8.36 22.88 -11.74
CA VAL A 15 -9.41 22.26 -12.52
C VAL A 15 -10.53 21.99 -11.53
N ALA A 16 -11.64 22.69 -11.70
CA ALA A 16 -12.85 22.51 -10.93
C ALA A 16 -13.22 21.01 -10.91
N MET A 17 -12.97 20.34 -9.79
CA MET A 17 -13.45 18.97 -9.58
C MET A 17 -14.92 19.03 -9.19
N SER A 18 -15.77 19.20 -10.19
CA SER A 18 -17.12 18.68 -10.15
C SER A 18 -17.05 17.19 -9.82
N ILE A 19 -17.62 16.81 -8.68
CA ILE A 19 -17.66 15.42 -8.17
C ILE A 19 -18.27 14.51 -9.23
N PRO A 20 -17.51 13.59 -9.86
CA PRO A 20 -18.11 12.58 -10.71
C PRO A 20 -18.60 11.46 -9.80
N ARG A 21 -19.91 11.37 -9.62
CA ARG A 21 -20.57 10.17 -9.12
C ARG A 21 -20.54 9.10 -10.22
N LEU A 22 -19.49 8.30 -10.23
CA LEU A 22 -19.34 6.94 -10.78
C LEU A 22 -17.84 6.63 -10.65
N SER A 23 -17.48 5.66 -9.80
CA SER A 23 -16.09 5.35 -9.47
C SER A 23 -15.35 4.87 -10.72
N ALA A 24 -14.56 5.75 -11.34
CA ALA A 24 -13.62 5.34 -12.37
C ALA A 24 -12.64 4.33 -11.74
N MET A 25 -12.66 3.09 -12.22
CA MET A 25 -11.59 2.13 -11.90
C MET A 25 -10.32 2.63 -12.57
N THR A 26 -9.45 3.26 -11.80
CA THR A 26 -8.12 3.64 -12.25
C THR A 26 -7.20 2.43 -12.10
N SER A 27 -6.73 1.88 -13.22
CA SER A 27 -5.70 0.84 -13.22
C SER A 27 -4.34 1.45 -13.54
N CYS A 28 -3.31 0.94 -12.88
CA CYS A 28 -1.92 1.28 -13.15
C CYS A 28 -1.12 -0.01 -13.22
N ARG A 29 -0.36 -0.21 -14.30
CA ARG A 29 0.52 -1.37 -14.46
C ARG A 29 1.95 -0.93 -14.23
N LEU A 30 2.60 -1.55 -13.26
CA LEU A 30 4.01 -1.33 -12.98
C LEU A 30 4.83 -2.42 -13.66
N SER A 31 5.79 -2.02 -14.48
CA SER A 31 6.78 -2.95 -15.03
C SER A 31 7.79 -3.29 -13.95
N VAL A 32 7.75 -4.53 -13.48
CA VAL A 32 8.87 -5.15 -12.79
C VAL A 32 9.89 -5.61 -13.84
N GLY A 33 11.17 -5.71 -13.46
CA GLY A 33 12.27 -5.97 -14.38
C GLY A 33 12.14 -7.29 -15.15
N ARG A 34 13.23 -7.74 -15.79
CA ARG A 34 13.19 -8.96 -16.63
C ARG A 34 12.95 -10.26 -15.84
N GLU A 35 13.05 -10.22 -14.51
CA GLU A 35 12.96 -11.39 -13.64
C GLU A 35 11.60 -11.47 -12.96
N CYS A 36 11.10 -12.70 -12.78
CA CYS A 36 9.93 -12.95 -11.95
C CYS A 36 10.25 -12.57 -10.50
N LEU A 37 9.26 -12.01 -9.80
CA LEU A 37 9.37 -11.73 -8.38
C LEU A 37 9.27 -13.02 -7.57
N SER A 38 10.14 -13.17 -6.57
CA SER A 38 9.94 -14.17 -5.53
C SER A 38 8.73 -13.80 -4.66
N SER A 39 8.20 -14.77 -3.89
CA SER A 39 7.14 -14.48 -2.92
C SER A 39 7.57 -13.41 -1.91
N ASP A 40 8.82 -13.48 -1.45
CA ASP A 40 9.39 -12.49 -0.53
C ASP A 40 9.45 -11.09 -1.15
N ASP A 41 9.77 -10.99 -2.44
CA ASP A 41 9.76 -9.69 -3.14
C ASP A 41 8.35 -9.11 -3.23
N CYS A 42 7.35 -9.95 -3.54
CA CYS A 42 5.95 -9.56 -3.59
C CYS A 42 5.48 -9.03 -2.23
N PHE A 43 5.82 -9.72 -1.14
CA PHE A 43 5.49 -9.28 0.22
C PHE A 43 6.15 -7.96 0.57
N ARG A 44 7.46 -7.80 0.30
CA ARG A 44 8.15 -6.53 0.57
C ARG A 44 7.57 -5.38 -0.25
N LEU A 45 7.16 -5.63 -1.49
CA LEU A 45 6.54 -4.61 -2.34
C LEU A 45 5.15 -4.27 -1.83
N PHE A 46 4.35 -5.27 -1.44
CA PHE A 46 3.06 -5.07 -0.82
C PHE A 46 3.16 -4.24 0.46
N SER A 47 4.08 -4.55 1.39
CA SER A 47 4.28 -3.76 2.61
C SER A 47 4.60 -2.29 2.31
N LYS A 48 5.45 -2.02 1.31
CA LYS A 48 5.74 -0.65 0.87
C LYS A 48 4.50 0.06 0.31
N LEU A 49 3.72 -0.63 -0.51
CA LEU A 49 2.47 -0.11 -1.08
C LEU A 49 1.42 0.14 0.01
N LEU A 50 1.29 -0.75 1.00
CA LEU A 50 0.40 -0.58 2.14
C LEU A 50 0.80 0.65 2.97
N ASN A 51 2.09 0.83 3.25
CA ASN A 51 2.58 1.99 4.01
C ASN A 51 2.32 3.30 3.26
N LEU A 52 2.53 3.32 1.94
CA LEU A 52 2.18 4.47 1.09
C LEU A 52 0.68 4.71 1.08
N PHE A 53 -0.13 3.65 0.93
CA PHE A 53 -1.59 3.73 0.97
C PHE A 53 -2.08 4.38 2.27
N LEU A 54 -1.55 3.95 3.43
CA LEU A 54 -1.93 4.48 4.73
C LEU A 54 -1.58 5.97 4.87
N TYR A 55 -0.43 6.38 4.34
CA TYR A 55 0.00 7.78 4.32
C TYR A 55 -0.85 8.64 3.40
N GLU A 56 -0.95 8.27 2.12
CA GLU A 56 -1.66 9.03 1.08
C GLU A 56 -3.16 9.14 1.36
N THR A 57 -3.76 8.14 2.01
CA THR A 57 -5.18 8.18 2.38
C THR A 57 -5.46 8.86 3.73
N GLY A 58 -4.43 9.35 4.41
CA GLY A 58 -4.54 10.02 5.71
C GLY A 58 -4.91 9.08 6.87
N GLN A 59 -4.80 7.76 6.67
CA GLN A 59 -5.08 6.76 7.71
C GLN A 59 -3.98 6.75 8.78
N PHE A 60 -2.74 7.08 8.40
CA PHE A 60 -1.65 7.35 9.33
C PHE A 60 -0.71 8.43 8.78
N PRO A 61 -0.55 9.59 9.45
CA PRO A 61 0.07 10.78 8.85
C PRO A 61 1.61 10.80 8.89
N ASP A 62 2.26 9.90 9.62
CA ASP A 62 3.72 9.88 9.79
C ASP A 62 4.35 8.68 9.06
N TYR A 63 4.70 8.89 7.79
CA TYR A 63 5.31 7.86 6.94
C TYR A 63 6.67 7.38 7.47
N VAL A 64 7.45 8.27 8.08
CA VAL A 64 8.76 7.93 8.64
C VAL A 64 8.59 6.96 9.79
N LEU A 65 7.61 7.20 10.66
CA LEU A 65 7.33 6.37 11.83
C LEU A 65 6.79 4.99 11.43
N ILE A 66 5.94 4.90 10.40
CA ILE A 66 5.43 3.61 9.88
C ILE A 66 6.57 2.66 9.47
N GLN A 67 7.65 3.20 8.90
CA GLN A 67 8.79 2.39 8.44
C GLN A 67 9.72 1.93 9.56
N LYS A 68 9.55 2.41 10.80
CA LYS A 68 10.46 2.10 11.88
C LYS A 68 10.14 0.75 12.51
N PRO A 69 11.16 0.04 13.00
CA PRO A 69 10.92 -1.15 13.81
C PRO A 69 10.19 -0.79 15.10
N LYS A 70 9.49 -1.78 15.67
CA LYS A 70 8.71 -1.65 16.91
C LYS A 70 9.46 -0.97 18.05
N SER A 71 10.75 -1.28 18.20
CA SER A 71 11.65 -0.70 19.21
C SER A 71 11.77 0.83 19.13
N ALA A 72 11.60 1.44 17.96
CA ALA A 72 11.77 2.88 17.76
C ALA A 72 10.68 3.71 18.44
N TYR A 73 9.49 3.14 18.67
CA TYR A 73 8.35 3.85 19.25
C TYR A 73 7.90 3.30 20.60
N GLU A 74 8.69 2.42 21.23
CA GLU A 74 8.42 1.88 22.56
C GLU A 74 8.24 2.97 23.62
N HIS A 75 9.05 4.02 23.56
CA HIS A 75 8.97 5.16 24.47
C HIS A 75 7.60 5.88 24.41
N LEU A 76 6.89 5.81 23.27
CA LEU A 76 5.56 6.42 23.12
C LEU A 76 4.47 5.64 23.87
N ARG A 77 4.70 4.38 24.26
CA ARG A 77 3.75 3.59 25.07
C ARG A 77 3.50 4.21 26.44
N CYS A 78 4.54 4.78 27.03
CA CYS A 78 4.48 5.44 28.34
C CYS A 78 3.96 6.89 28.25
N SER A 79 3.66 7.38 27.05
CA SER A 79 3.13 8.73 26.88
C SER A 79 1.76 8.87 27.54
N LYS A 80 1.57 9.96 28.29
CA LYS A 80 0.26 10.36 28.82
C LYS A 80 -0.69 10.84 27.72
N GLU A 81 -0.15 11.16 26.54
CA GLU A 81 -0.94 11.66 25.42
C GLU A 81 -1.74 10.54 24.75
N THR A 82 -3.05 10.72 24.65
CA THR A 82 -3.95 9.74 24.04
C THR A 82 -3.65 9.53 22.55
N ALA A 83 -3.23 10.57 21.83
CA ALA A 83 -2.87 10.46 20.42
C ALA A 83 -1.66 9.54 20.22
N ALA A 84 -0.61 9.69 21.04
CA ALA A 84 0.58 8.84 21.01
C ALA A 84 0.23 7.37 21.26
N ARG A 85 -0.61 7.08 22.27
CA ARG A 85 -1.04 5.69 22.55
C ARG A 85 -1.88 5.09 21.43
N LYS A 86 -2.75 5.88 20.78
CA LYS A 86 -3.51 5.43 19.60
C LYS A 86 -2.59 5.13 18.42
N ALA A 87 -1.60 5.99 18.17
CA ALA A 87 -0.61 5.78 17.12
C ALA A 87 0.18 4.48 17.35
N VAL A 88 0.64 4.23 18.58
CA VAL A 88 1.34 2.98 18.91
C VAL A 88 0.46 1.76 18.69
N ARG A 89 -0.81 1.79 19.13
CA ARG A 89 -1.74 0.66 18.88
C ARG A 89 -1.93 0.40 17.39
N PHE A 90 -2.06 1.45 16.59
CA PHE A 90 -2.15 1.33 15.14
C PHE A 90 -0.91 0.66 14.55
N LEU A 91 0.29 1.12 14.95
CA LEU A 91 1.56 0.55 14.48
C LEU A 91 1.74 -0.91 14.92
N ASP A 92 1.33 -1.24 16.15
CA ASP A 92 1.36 -2.61 16.65
C ASP A 92 0.44 -3.53 15.82
N SER A 93 -0.78 -3.08 15.47
CA SER A 93 -1.69 -3.83 14.59
C SER A 93 -1.15 -3.95 13.16
N LEU A 94 -0.50 -2.91 12.63
CA LEU A 94 0.11 -2.97 11.30
C LEU A 94 1.24 -4.00 11.27
N HIS A 95 2.11 -4.01 12.29
CA HIS A 95 3.19 -4.98 12.42
C HIS A 95 2.66 -6.42 12.52
N GLU A 96 1.57 -6.63 13.26
CA GLU A 96 0.90 -7.92 13.36
C GLU A 96 0.37 -8.40 11.99
N ILE A 97 -0.23 -7.51 11.20
CA ILE A 97 -0.67 -7.82 9.83
C ILE A 97 0.52 -8.21 8.95
N GLU A 98 1.62 -7.44 8.98
CA GLU A 98 2.83 -7.75 8.20
C GLU A 98 3.42 -9.11 8.59
N GLN A 99 3.45 -9.44 9.88
CA GLN A 99 3.89 -10.75 10.37
C GLN A 99 2.99 -11.88 9.85
N HIS A 100 1.67 -11.73 9.96
CA HIS A 100 0.72 -12.73 9.44
C HIS A 100 0.86 -12.94 7.93
N ILE A 101 1.06 -11.87 7.16
CA ILE A 101 1.27 -11.95 5.71
C ILE A 101 2.59 -12.66 5.39
N SER A 102 3.68 -12.33 6.10
CA SER A 102 4.98 -12.97 5.89
C SER A 102 5.00 -14.46 6.25
N ALA A 103 4.07 -14.91 7.10
CA ALA A 103 3.93 -16.30 7.52
C ALA A 103 3.01 -17.12 6.59
N LEU A 104 2.46 -16.53 5.53
CA LEU A 104 1.59 -17.25 4.59
C LEU A 104 2.38 -18.33 3.84
N PRO A 105 1.87 -19.58 3.78
CA PRO A 105 2.61 -20.72 3.24
C PRO A 105 2.64 -20.79 1.70
N LEU A 106 1.94 -19.89 1.01
CA LEU A 106 1.74 -19.91 -0.44
C LEU A 106 2.07 -18.54 -1.06
N SER A 107 2.51 -18.56 -2.31
CA SER A 107 2.67 -17.34 -3.12
C SER A 107 1.33 -16.65 -3.31
N VAL A 108 1.18 -15.45 -2.78
CA VAL A 108 -0.04 -14.66 -2.88
C VAL A 108 -0.04 -13.87 -4.19
N GLU A 109 -0.97 -14.19 -5.08
CA GLU A 109 -1.12 -13.50 -6.36
C GLU A 109 -1.83 -12.15 -6.23
N TYR A 110 -2.75 -12.01 -5.26
CA TYR A 110 -3.59 -10.82 -5.12
C TYR A 110 -3.66 -10.35 -3.67
N PHE A 111 -3.50 -9.04 -3.48
CA PHE A 111 -3.80 -8.38 -2.21
C PHE A 111 -4.93 -7.38 -2.40
N LEU A 112 -5.95 -7.46 -1.55
CA LEU A 112 -7.09 -6.56 -1.55
C LEU A 112 -7.10 -5.73 -0.27
N ILE A 113 -6.99 -4.41 -0.43
CA ILE A 113 -7.10 -3.45 0.67
C ILE A 113 -8.49 -2.82 0.63
N LEU A 114 -9.27 -3.02 1.70
CA LEU A 114 -10.59 -2.44 1.87
C LEU A 114 -10.54 -1.32 2.92
N ALA A 115 -11.05 -0.15 2.60
CA ALA A 115 -10.99 1.01 3.49
C ALA A 115 -12.36 1.66 3.71
N GLY A 116 -12.78 1.66 4.99
CA GLY A 116 -14.04 2.21 5.46
C GLY A 116 -15.26 1.37 5.09
N GLY A 117 -16.30 1.38 5.93
CA GLY A 117 -17.49 0.56 5.72
C GLY A 117 -17.28 -0.90 6.14
N LEU A 118 -18.17 -1.79 5.67
CA LEU A 118 -18.09 -3.23 5.88
C LEU A 118 -17.35 -3.89 4.72
N PRO A 119 -16.75 -5.08 4.90
CA PRO A 119 -16.09 -5.80 3.80
C PRO A 119 -17.00 -6.05 2.58
N SER A 120 -18.31 -6.21 2.77
CA SER A 120 -19.28 -6.34 1.68
C SER A 120 -19.60 -5.03 0.96
N HIS A 121 -19.39 -3.88 1.61
CA HIS A 121 -19.69 -2.55 1.10
C HIS A 121 -18.58 -1.55 1.51
N PRO A 122 -17.36 -1.73 0.99
CA PRO A 122 -16.26 -0.86 1.33
C PRO A 122 -16.47 0.52 0.70
N LYS A 123 -16.04 1.58 1.39
CA LYS A 123 -16.05 2.93 0.79
C LYS A 123 -15.01 3.06 -0.33
N ARG A 124 -13.89 2.36 -0.19
CA ARG A 124 -12.80 2.28 -1.17
C ARG A 124 -12.19 0.87 -1.15
N ALA A 125 -11.79 0.39 -2.32
CA ALA A 125 -11.11 -0.88 -2.49
C ALA A 125 -9.90 -0.71 -3.43
N PHE A 126 -8.79 -1.36 -3.10
CA PHE A 126 -7.55 -1.32 -3.88
C PHE A 126 -7.06 -2.74 -4.08
N LEU A 127 -6.89 -3.13 -5.34
CA LEU A 127 -6.37 -4.44 -5.71
C LEU A 127 -4.91 -4.29 -6.17
N ILE A 128 -4.03 -5.10 -5.61
CA ILE A 128 -2.65 -5.27 -6.06
C ILE A 128 -2.54 -6.65 -6.66
N ASP A 129 -2.14 -6.72 -7.92
CA ASP A 129 -2.08 -7.93 -8.74
C ASP A 129 -0.63 -8.28 -9.07
N PHE A 130 -0.16 -9.40 -8.54
CA PHE A 130 1.16 -10.00 -8.78
C PHE A 130 1.11 -11.22 -9.70
N SER A 131 -0.06 -11.62 -10.21
CA SER A 131 -0.24 -12.85 -11.00
C SER A 131 0.70 -12.94 -12.21
N SER A 132 0.92 -11.83 -12.91
CA SER A 132 1.82 -11.75 -14.07
C SER A 132 3.30 -11.62 -13.72
N SER A 133 3.64 -11.50 -12.44
CA SER A 133 5.02 -11.29 -11.95
C SER A 133 5.58 -12.47 -11.19
N LEU A 134 4.74 -13.39 -10.72
CA LEU A 134 5.18 -14.60 -10.03
C LEU A 134 5.70 -15.62 -11.03
N SER A 135 6.77 -16.32 -10.66
CA SER A 135 7.26 -17.45 -11.45
C SER A 135 6.23 -18.57 -11.40
N SER A 136 5.35 -18.62 -12.40
CA SER A 136 4.61 -19.82 -12.74
C SER A 136 5.63 -20.97 -12.85
N GLY A 137 5.39 -22.09 -12.16
CA GLY A 137 6.13 -23.34 -12.33
C GLY A 137 5.95 -23.97 -13.72
N GLY A 138 5.85 -23.17 -14.77
CA GLY A 138 5.64 -23.55 -16.15
C GLY A 138 6.01 -22.39 -17.06
N LEU A 139 7.10 -22.61 -17.81
CA LEU A 139 7.64 -21.95 -19.01
C LEU A 139 7.46 -20.42 -19.19
N PRO A 140 8.51 -19.71 -19.65
CA PRO A 140 8.43 -18.28 -19.93
C PRO A 140 7.40 -18.04 -21.04
N ILE A 141 6.40 -17.21 -20.75
CA ILE A 141 5.51 -16.66 -21.78
C ILE A 141 6.35 -15.66 -22.59
N TYR A 142 7.02 -16.17 -23.62
CA TYR A 142 7.43 -15.36 -24.76
C TYR A 142 6.16 -14.80 -25.41
N SER A 143 5.83 -13.54 -25.10
CA SER A 143 4.96 -12.77 -25.99
C SER A 143 5.84 -12.22 -27.12
N HIS A 144 5.95 -13.02 -28.19
CA HIS A 144 6.31 -12.49 -29.49
C HIS A 144 5.25 -11.45 -29.88
N VAL A 145 5.67 -10.20 -29.97
CA VAL A 145 4.91 -9.14 -30.64
C VAL A 145 5.00 -9.45 -32.14
N ASN A 146 3.94 -10.01 -32.71
CA ASN A 146 3.74 -9.92 -34.16
C ASN A 146 3.24 -8.50 -34.44
N LEU A 147 4.17 -7.63 -34.80
CA LEU A 147 3.84 -6.43 -35.56
C LEU A 147 3.38 -6.88 -36.94
N CYS A 148 2.11 -6.62 -37.23
CA CYS A 148 1.59 -6.65 -38.59
C CYS A 148 2.40 -5.67 -39.44
N ASP A 149 3.09 -6.18 -40.45
CA ASP A 149 3.41 -5.44 -41.67
C ASP A 149 2.67 -6.13 -42.82
N GLY A 150 1.87 -5.36 -43.55
CA GLY A 150 1.06 -5.79 -44.69
C GLY A 150 -0.22 -4.98 -44.84
#